data_AF-A0A397EA50-F1
#
_entry.id   AF-A0A397EA50-F1
#
_cell.length_a   1.000
_cell.length_b   1.000
_cell.length_c   1.000
_cell.angle_alpha   90.00
_cell.angle_beta   90.00
_cell.angle_gamma   90.00
#
_symmetry.space_group_name_H-M   'P 1'
#
loop_
_entity.id
_entity.type
_entity.pdbx_description
1 polymer ?
#
loop_
_entity_poly.entity_id
_entity_poly.type
_entity_poly.pdbx_seq_one_letter_code
_entity_poly.pdbx_strand_id
1 'polypeptide(L)'
;NVVLIDGGFLVDEPGVGRCDARPARRRPEPCGSHQLLKALYVPSPLHREHLFIVHVVQEVMDLFRAVLLLDEHSERTLALTAAAIECNAANYTVWHFRRKVLASLNSDLYDELEFTRQHALESPKNYQIWHHRREIVERLNDSTVELALVAEALTDDQKNYHAWSYRQWVVKRFSLWDGELAFVDEMLLLDMRNNSAWNHRWFVIHNMHAVVPADVRAREVQVAAAHIRRAPHNESPWNYLRGYLREGPSSAVDVEPIERMAEEIYAEHPATCIFAANLLVDLHLQANTRDRINKANEILQALAKADTVRAAYWTYRLAQVAKPATA
;
A
#
# COMPACT_ATOMS: atom_id res chain seq x y z
N ASN A 1 6.10 37.90 46.69
CA ASN A 1 5.69 38.88 47.70
C ASN A 1 5.44 40.22 47.02
N VAL A 2 4.22 40.75 47.21
CA VAL A 2 3.71 42.10 46.85
C VAL A 2 3.46 42.30 45.34
N VAL A 3 2.24 42.18 44.80
CA VAL A 3 0.95 42.91 44.98
C VAL A 3 0.93 44.29 44.32
N LEU A 4 0.03 44.43 43.34
CA LEU A 4 -0.41 45.63 42.62
C LEU A 4 -1.11 46.64 43.55
N ILE A 5 -0.98 47.95 43.28
CA ILE A 5 -2.02 48.94 43.60
C ILE A 5 -2.19 49.96 42.45
N ASP A 6 -3.47 50.16 42.16
CA ASP A 6 -4.27 51.10 41.36
C ASP A 6 -3.79 52.52 41.01
N GLY A 7 -4.43 53.05 39.96
CA GLY A 7 -5.01 54.41 40.02
C GLY A 7 -4.84 55.26 38.76
N GLY A 8 -5.89 55.40 37.94
CA GLY A 8 -5.95 56.36 36.81
C GLY A 8 -6.52 57.73 37.20
N PHE A 9 -6.36 58.74 36.34
CA PHE A 9 -7.21 59.94 36.23
C PHE A 9 -7.16 60.56 34.81
N LEU A 10 -8.21 61.33 34.48
CA LEU A 10 -8.76 61.75 33.19
C LEU A 10 -8.47 63.24 32.82
N VAL A 11 -8.32 63.51 31.50
CA VAL A 11 -8.87 64.65 30.67
C VAL A 11 -8.28 66.08 30.92
N ASP A 12 -7.84 66.87 29.93
CA ASP A 12 -8.66 67.61 28.93
C ASP A 12 -7.86 68.23 27.72
N GLU A 13 -8.59 68.52 26.63
CA GLU A 13 -8.28 68.94 25.23
C GLU A 13 -7.87 70.44 25.01
N PRO A 14 -7.79 71.09 23.78
CA PRO A 14 -8.05 70.70 22.36
C PRO A 14 -7.04 71.22 21.27
N GLY A 15 -7.17 70.79 20.00
CA GLY A 15 -6.60 71.54 18.84
C GLY A 15 -6.37 70.83 17.48
N VAL A 16 -7.45 70.58 16.73
CA VAL A 16 -7.63 70.51 15.25
C VAL A 16 -6.44 70.14 14.30
N GLY A 17 -6.56 69.02 13.58
CA GLY A 17 -5.87 68.70 12.32
C GLY A 17 -6.41 67.41 11.66
N ARG A 18 -6.69 67.43 10.36
CA ARG A 18 -7.65 66.55 9.62
C ARG A 18 -7.15 65.13 9.21
N CYS A 19 -8.16 64.25 9.08
CA CYS A 19 -8.44 63.20 8.07
C CYS A 19 -7.78 61.79 8.11
N ASP A 20 -8.70 60.82 8.30
CA ASP A 20 -8.85 59.48 7.69
C ASP A 20 -7.94 58.29 8.08
N ALA A 21 -8.45 57.47 9.03
CA ALA A 21 -8.63 56.01 8.87
C ALA A 21 -9.59 55.48 9.96
N ARG A 22 -10.67 54.80 9.58
CA ARG A 22 -11.69 54.25 10.50
C ARG A 22 -11.18 53.01 11.27
N PRO A 23 -11.60 52.80 12.53
CA PRO A 23 -11.07 51.76 13.42
C PRO A 23 -11.74 50.38 13.26
N ALA A 24 -10.99 49.36 13.72
CA ALA A 24 -11.34 47.96 13.76
C ALA A 24 -12.70 47.67 14.44
N ARG A 25 -13.45 46.73 13.86
CA ARG A 25 -14.71 46.21 14.44
C ARG A 25 -14.42 45.44 15.73
N ARG A 26 -15.16 45.78 16.79
CA ARG A 26 -15.20 45.10 18.09
C ARG A 26 -15.55 43.60 17.95
N ARG A 27 -14.90 42.73 18.73
CA ARG A 27 -15.40 41.36 19.01
C ARG A 27 -16.63 41.45 19.92
N PRO A 28 -17.70 40.68 19.70
CA PRO A 28 -18.81 40.60 20.65
C PRO A 28 -18.40 39.74 21.86
N GLU A 29 -18.75 40.19 23.06
CA GLU A 29 -18.60 39.39 24.28
C GLU A 29 -19.54 38.17 24.26
N PRO A 30 -19.18 37.05 24.90
CA PRO A 30 -20.05 35.88 24.97
C PRO A 30 -21.25 36.17 25.88
N CYS A 31 -22.45 35.91 25.38
CA CYS A 31 -23.69 35.91 26.15
C CYS A 31 -23.60 34.96 27.36
N GLY A 32 -24.03 35.42 28.55
CA GLY A 32 -23.91 34.72 29.84
C GLY A 32 -24.57 33.34 29.93
N SER A 33 -25.39 32.94 28.95
CA SER A 33 -25.97 31.59 28.87
C SER A 33 -24.95 30.50 28.46
N HIS A 34 -23.86 30.85 27.76
CA HIS A 34 -22.82 29.88 27.38
C HIS A 34 -21.88 29.50 28.54
N GLN A 35 -21.69 30.40 29.52
CA GLN A 35 -20.88 30.12 30.70
C GLN A 35 -21.61 29.24 31.72
N LEU A 36 -22.94 29.36 31.84
CA LEU A 36 -23.75 28.53 32.74
C LEU A 36 -23.88 27.08 32.28
N LEU A 37 -23.91 26.81 30.97
CA LEU A 37 -23.97 25.45 30.42
C LEU A 37 -22.65 24.66 30.60
N LYS A 38 -21.50 25.33 30.56
CA LYS A 38 -20.20 24.70 30.88
C LYS A 38 -20.05 24.36 32.37
N ALA A 39 -20.72 25.11 33.25
CA ALA A 39 -20.63 24.91 34.70
C ALA A 39 -21.47 23.71 35.22
N LEU A 40 -22.44 23.23 34.44
CA LEU A 40 -23.35 22.14 34.83
C LEU A 40 -23.11 20.82 34.09
N TYR A 41 -22.25 20.82 33.07
CA TYR A 41 -21.91 19.62 32.33
C TYR A 41 -20.76 18.89 33.01
N VAL A 42 -21.08 17.81 33.72
CA VAL A 42 -20.11 16.83 34.20
C VAL A 42 -19.96 15.79 33.08
N PRO A 43 -18.88 15.81 32.27
CA PRO A 43 -18.77 14.89 31.17
C PRO A 43 -18.63 13.47 31.73
N SER A 44 -19.22 12.50 31.05
CA SER A 44 -18.97 11.09 31.37
C SER A 44 -17.46 10.80 31.27
N PRO A 45 -16.93 9.78 31.96
CA PRO A 45 -15.51 9.43 31.89
C PRO A 45 -14.99 9.34 30.44
N LEU A 46 -15.73 8.66 29.57
CA LEU A 46 -15.46 8.57 28.13
C LEU A 46 -15.44 9.94 27.42
N HIS A 47 -16.34 10.85 27.79
CA HIS A 47 -16.39 12.19 27.21
C HIS A 47 -15.27 13.09 27.76
N ARG A 48 -14.81 12.88 28.99
CA ARG A 48 -13.61 13.56 29.53
C ARG A 48 -12.34 13.08 28.87
N GLU A 49 -12.20 11.77 28.69
CA GLU A 49 -11.08 11.17 27.94
C GLU A 49 -11.05 11.69 26.51
N HIS A 50 -12.21 11.75 25.83
CA HIS A 50 -12.31 12.34 24.50
C HIS A 50 -11.91 13.82 24.49
N LEU A 51 -12.47 14.64 25.40
CA LEU A 51 -12.13 16.06 25.50
C LEU A 51 -10.64 16.26 25.81
N PHE A 52 -10.05 15.42 26.65
CA PHE A 52 -8.63 15.44 26.98
C PHE A 52 -7.77 15.13 25.75
N ILE A 53 -8.08 14.06 25.01
CA ILE A 53 -7.39 13.70 23.76
C ILE A 53 -7.47 14.84 22.75
N VAL A 54 -8.64 15.46 22.58
CA VAL A 54 -8.82 16.59 21.65
C VAL A 54 -7.97 17.80 22.07
N HIS A 55 -7.87 18.10 23.37
CA HIS A 55 -7.02 19.19 23.85
C HIS A 55 -5.53 18.90 23.60
N VAL A 56 -5.07 17.69 23.94
CA VAL A 56 -3.66 17.29 23.72
C VAL A 56 -3.29 17.37 22.23
N VAL A 57 -4.13 16.81 21.35
CA VAL A 57 -3.89 16.88 19.90
C VAL A 57 -3.86 18.33 19.40
N GLN A 58 -4.77 19.17 19.90
CA GLN A 58 -4.80 20.59 19.53
C GLN A 58 -3.53 21.32 19.98
N GLU A 59 -3.08 21.12 21.22
CA GLU A 59 -1.86 21.72 21.77
C GLU A 59 -0.60 21.31 20.99
N VAL A 60 -0.44 20.00 20.74
CA VAL A 60 0.70 19.48 19.95
C VAL A 60 0.70 20.10 18.55
N MET A 61 -0.46 20.17 17.89
CA MET A 61 -0.56 20.72 16.54
C MET A 61 -0.39 22.25 16.50
N ASP A 62 -0.79 22.98 17.54
CA ASP A 62 -0.55 24.42 17.63
C ASP A 62 0.92 24.74 17.85
N LEU A 63 1.60 23.97 18.70
CA LEU A 63 3.05 24.06 18.85
C LEU A 63 3.75 23.69 17.54
N PHE A 64 3.32 22.63 16.85
CA PHE A 64 3.88 22.24 15.56
C PHE A 64 3.74 23.36 14.52
N ARG A 65 2.57 24.00 14.44
CA ARG A 65 2.36 25.16 13.55
C ARG A 65 3.30 26.32 13.89
N ALA A 66 3.53 26.58 15.19
CA ALA A 66 4.44 27.65 15.62
C ALA A 66 5.90 27.38 15.20
N VAL A 67 6.44 26.19 15.48
CA VAL A 67 7.83 25.85 15.08
C VAL A 67 7.98 25.77 13.56
N LEU A 68 6.94 25.34 12.84
CA LEU A 68 6.93 25.32 11.38
C LEU A 68 6.97 26.74 10.79
N LEU A 69 6.18 27.67 11.34
CA LEU A 69 6.20 29.08 10.90
C LEU A 69 7.53 29.78 11.17
N LEU A 70 8.21 29.39 12.26
CA LEU A 70 9.52 29.92 12.63
C LEU A 70 10.68 29.22 11.90
N ASP A 71 10.41 28.17 11.13
CA ASP A 71 11.41 27.25 10.56
C ASP A 71 12.44 26.78 11.61
N GLU A 72 11.96 26.48 12.83
CA GLU A 72 12.84 26.18 13.95
C GLU A 72 13.40 24.76 13.87
N HIS A 73 14.70 24.63 13.65
CA HIS A 73 15.40 23.34 13.61
C HIS A 73 16.16 23.10 14.93
N SER A 74 15.50 22.44 15.89
CA SER A 74 16.05 22.16 17.21
C SER A 74 15.68 20.75 17.70
N GLU A 75 16.39 20.25 18.71
CA GLU A 75 16.07 18.95 19.34
C GLU A 75 14.63 18.92 19.91
N ARG A 76 14.14 20.04 20.45
CA ARG A 76 12.75 20.12 20.93
C ARG A 76 11.75 20.06 19.77
N THR A 77 12.09 20.61 18.61
CA THR A 77 11.26 20.45 17.40
C THR A 77 11.25 19.00 16.97
N LEU A 78 12.39 18.30 17.01
CA LEU A 78 12.45 16.88 16.65
C LEU A 78 11.55 16.04 17.56
N ALA A 79 11.62 16.24 18.88
CA ALA A 79 10.73 15.59 19.84
C ALA A 79 9.24 15.95 19.60
N LEU A 80 8.94 17.21 19.32
CA LEU A 80 7.57 17.65 19.01
C LEU A 80 7.01 17.00 17.75
N THR A 81 7.83 16.78 16.72
CA THR A 81 7.38 16.05 15.52
C THR A 81 7.03 14.59 15.81
N ALA A 82 7.69 13.94 16.77
CA ALA A 82 7.32 12.58 17.19
C ALA A 82 5.92 12.58 17.84
N ALA A 83 5.66 13.48 18.78
CA ALA A 83 4.34 13.63 19.39
C ALA A 83 3.24 13.98 18.36
N ALA A 84 3.56 14.81 17.36
CA ALA A 84 2.63 15.14 16.28
C ALA A 84 2.35 13.94 15.36
N ILE A 85 3.31 13.04 15.15
CA ILE A 85 3.14 11.78 14.42
C ILE A 85 2.26 10.82 15.23
N GLU A 86 2.46 10.70 16.54
CA GLU A 86 1.59 9.89 17.41
C GLU A 86 0.13 10.37 17.36
N CYS A 87 -0.08 11.70 17.30
CA CYS A 87 -1.42 12.28 17.15
C CYS A 87 -2.04 11.99 15.77
N ASN A 88 -1.24 12.05 14.70
CA ASN A 88 -1.68 11.78 13.33
C ASN A 88 -0.50 11.41 12.41
N ALA A 89 -0.22 10.11 12.31
CA ALA A 89 0.86 9.59 11.49
C ALA A 89 0.64 9.80 9.98
N ALA A 90 -0.57 10.16 9.53
CA ALA A 90 -0.85 10.45 8.12
C ALA A 90 -0.49 11.89 7.72
N ASN A 91 -0.11 12.75 8.67
CA ASN A 91 0.23 14.14 8.40
C ASN A 91 1.61 14.26 7.72
N TYR A 92 1.60 14.26 6.39
CA TYR A 92 2.81 14.34 5.57
C TYR A 92 3.65 15.61 5.81
N THR A 93 3.03 16.71 6.27
CA THR A 93 3.75 17.96 6.59
C THR A 93 4.67 17.78 7.79
N VAL A 94 4.22 17.03 8.82
CA VAL A 94 5.05 16.71 10.00
C VAL A 94 6.24 15.86 9.58
N TRP A 95 6.01 14.81 8.79
CA TRP A 95 7.10 13.96 8.27
C TRP A 95 8.10 14.71 7.41
N HIS A 96 7.63 15.63 6.57
CA HIS A 96 8.50 16.47 5.76
C HIS A 96 9.37 17.38 6.65
N PHE A 97 8.76 18.06 7.62
CA PHE A 97 9.49 18.95 8.52
C PHE A 97 10.47 18.18 9.42
N ARG A 98 10.07 17.01 9.93
CA ARG A 98 10.97 16.08 10.66
C ARG A 98 12.23 15.77 9.86
N ARG A 99 12.12 15.47 8.55
CA ARG A 99 13.30 15.24 7.68
C ARG A 99 14.21 16.46 7.54
N LYS A 100 13.67 17.68 7.54
CA LYS A 100 14.47 18.92 7.51
C LYS A 100 15.23 19.11 8.83
N VAL A 101 14.54 18.87 9.95
CA VAL A 101 15.10 19.01 11.29
C VAL A 101 16.22 17.99 11.51
N LEU A 102 15.99 16.71 11.22
CA LEU A 102 17.02 15.65 11.26
C LEU A 102 18.28 16.03 10.47
N ALA A 103 18.10 16.58 9.26
CA ALA A 103 19.21 16.99 8.42
C ALA A 103 19.98 18.19 8.99
N SER A 104 19.27 19.16 9.59
CA SER A 104 19.90 20.37 10.17
C SER A 104 20.60 20.10 11.48
N LEU A 105 20.12 19.13 12.26
CA LEU A 105 20.76 18.68 13.49
C LEU A 105 21.91 17.70 13.26
N ASN A 106 22.07 17.20 12.02
CA ASN A 106 22.98 16.11 11.70
C ASN A 106 22.78 14.91 12.65
N SER A 107 21.51 14.57 12.89
CA SER A 107 21.10 13.51 13.81
C SER A 107 21.59 12.13 13.34
N ASP A 108 21.78 11.22 14.29
CA ASP A 108 22.01 9.82 13.98
C ASP A 108 20.75 9.21 13.34
N LEU A 109 20.89 8.72 12.11
CA LEU A 109 19.79 8.17 11.34
C LEU A 109 19.47 6.71 11.73
N TYR A 110 20.33 6.02 12.47
CA TYR A 110 20.02 4.67 12.98
C TYR A 110 18.94 4.71 14.07
N ASP A 111 18.95 5.73 14.93
CA ASP A 111 17.86 5.98 15.89
C ASP A 111 16.53 6.23 15.15
N GLU A 112 16.58 6.94 14.01
CA GLU A 112 15.40 7.17 13.17
C GLU A 112 14.92 5.89 12.47
N LEU A 113 15.82 4.95 12.14
CA LEU A 113 15.42 3.63 11.64
C LEU A 113 14.66 2.83 12.70
N GLU A 114 15.04 2.91 13.98
CA GLU A 114 14.26 2.24 15.04
C GLU A 114 12.93 2.95 15.28
N PHE A 115 12.90 4.30 15.26
CA PHE A 115 11.66 5.07 15.33
C PHE A 115 10.67 4.65 14.22
N THR A 116 11.15 4.56 12.97
CA THR A 116 10.29 4.13 11.86
C THR A 116 9.90 2.65 11.92
N ARG A 117 10.76 1.78 12.47
CA ARG A 117 10.42 0.37 12.67
C ARG A 117 9.22 0.23 13.60
N GLN A 118 9.25 0.86 14.77
CA GLN A 118 8.15 0.81 15.74
C GLN A 118 6.83 1.26 15.11
N HIS A 119 6.84 2.41 14.44
CA HIS A 119 5.66 2.95 13.78
C HIS A 119 5.20 2.09 12.59
N ALA A 120 6.11 1.47 11.85
CA ALA A 120 5.76 0.59 10.72
C ALA A 120 5.07 -0.69 11.20
N LEU A 121 5.42 -1.21 12.38
CA LEU A 121 4.78 -2.39 12.95
C LEU A 121 3.44 -2.05 13.62
N GLU A 122 3.32 -0.88 14.25
CA GLU A 122 2.07 -0.42 14.87
C GLU A 122 1.03 0.06 13.84
N SER A 123 1.48 0.74 12.78
CA SER A 123 0.64 1.33 11.74
C SER A 123 1.10 0.94 10.32
N PRO A 124 1.06 -0.37 9.99
CA PRO A 124 1.70 -0.93 8.79
C PRO A 124 1.05 -0.51 7.46
N LYS A 125 -0.10 0.16 7.49
CA LYS A 125 -0.87 0.62 6.31
C LYS A 125 -0.76 2.14 6.08
N ASN A 126 0.26 2.77 6.65
CA ASN A 126 0.50 4.20 6.54
C ASN A 126 1.57 4.51 5.47
N TYR A 127 1.21 5.28 4.44
CA TYR A 127 2.12 5.64 3.36
C TYR A 127 3.35 6.45 3.82
N GLN A 128 3.15 7.38 4.76
CA GLN A 128 4.17 8.33 5.18
C GLN A 128 5.30 7.63 5.94
N ILE A 129 4.99 6.61 6.75
CA ILE A 129 6.00 5.84 7.50
C ILE A 129 6.93 5.11 6.53
N TRP A 130 6.37 4.33 5.59
CA TRP A 130 7.17 3.59 4.61
C TRP A 130 7.98 4.53 3.69
N HIS A 131 7.41 5.66 3.28
CA HIS A 131 8.13 6.68 2.53
C HIS A 131 9.26 7.32 3.36
N HIS A 132 9.00 7.63 4.63
CA HIS A 132 10.00 8.22 5.50
C HIS A 132 11.16 7.25 5.70
N ARG A 133 10.88 5.99 6.01
CA ARG A 133 11.90 4.95 6.13
C ARG A 133 12.75 4.82 4.87
N ARG A 134 12.12 4.80 3.69
CA ARG A 134 12.82 4.79 2.39
C ARG A 134 13.83 5.95 2.28
N GLU A 135 13.42 7.17 2.60
CA GLU A 135 14.29 8.36 2.56
C GLU A 135 15.47 8.25 3.54
N ILE A 136 15.25 7.73 4.74
CA ILE A 136 16.31 7.52 5.74
C ILE A 136 17.32 6.48 5.23
N VAL A 137 16.85 5.35 4.71
CA VAL A 137 17.69 4.30 4.10
C VAL A 137 18.44 4.81 2.87
N GLU A 138 17.83 5.66 2.04
CA GLU A 138 18.52 6.27 0.89
C GLU A 138 19.65 7.19 1.32
N ARG A 139 19.49 7.95 2.42
CA ARG A 139 20.52 8.82 2.98
C ARG A 139 21.66 8.04 3.63
N LEU A 140 21.34 6.99 4.38
CA LEU A 140 22.33 6.08 4.99
C LEU A 140 23.06 5.24 3.93
N ASN A 141 22.38 4.92 2.82
CA ASN A 141 22.81 3.94 1.84
C ASN A 141 23.19 2.58 2.48
N ASP A 142 22.44 2.19 3.52
CA ASP A 142 22.58 0.93 4.24
C ASP A 142 21.24 0.19 4.26
N SER A 143 21.24 -1.07 3.82
CA SER A 143 20.05 -1.92 3.74
C SER A 143 20.07 -3.13 4.68
N THR A 144 21.04 -3.18 5.60
CA THR A 144 21.37 -4.36 6.41
C THR A 144 20.18 -4.95 7.17
N VAL A 145 19.27 -4.11 7.67
CA VAL A 145 18.12 -4.54 8.50
C VAL A 145 16.79 -4.59 7.74
N GLU A 146 16.76 -4.18 6.47
CA GLU A 146 15.51 -3.89 5.77
C GLU A 146 14.72 -5.15 5.40
N LEU A 147 15.40 -6.20 4.93
CA LEU A 147 14.72 -7.45 4.59
C LEU A 147 14.17 -8.17 5.82
N ALA A 148 14.84 -8.02 6.98
CA ALA A 148 14.39 -8.57 8.25
C ALA A 148 13.15 -7.84 8.77
N LEU A 149 13.14 -6.50 8.71
CA LEU A 149 11.95 -5.71 9.04
C LEU A 149 10.75 -6.09 8.17
N VAL A 150 10.96 -6.21 6.85
CA VAL A 150 9.87 -6.60 5.95
C VAL A 150 9.32 -7.98 6.32
N ALA A 151 10.20 -8.93 6.64
CA ALA A 151 9.76 -10.27 7.08
C ALA A 151 8.94 -10.20 8.38
N GLU A 152 9.36 -9.37 9.34
CA GLU A 152 8.60 -9.09 10.57
C GLU A 152 7.22 -8.50 10.23
N ALA A 153 7.15 -7.45 9.41
CA ALA A 153 5.90 -6.81 9.00
C ALA A 153 4.93 -7.74 8.23
N LEU A 154 5.47 -8.71 7.49
CA LEU A 154 4.68 -9.71 6.75
C LEU A 154 4.22 -10.88 7.62
N THR A 155 4.71 -11.01 8.86
CA THR A 155 4.26 -12.06 9.79
C THR A 155 2.79 -11.85 10.18
N ASP A 156 2.40 -10.61 10.47
CA ASP A 156 1.02 -10.27 10.87
C ASP A 156 0.08 -10.07 9.68
N ASP A 157 0.56 -9.48 8.58
CA ASP A 157 -0.20 -9.28 7.33
C ASP A 157 0.66 -9.66 6.12
N GLN A 158 0.63 -10.96 5.76
CA GLN A 158 1.37 -11.53 4.62
C GLN A 158 1.02 -10.89 3.27
N LYS A 159 -0.05 -10.08 3.21
CA LYS A 159 -0.54 -9.41 1.99
C LYS A 159 -0.39 -7.90 2.08
N ASN A 160 0.34 -7.37 3.07
CA ASN A 160 0.60 -5.95 3.20
C ASN A 160 1.29 -5.38 1.95
N TYR A 161 0.55 -4.54 1.22
CA TYR A 161 1.03 -3.95 -0.04
C TYR A 161 2.26 -3.06 0.16
N HIS A 162 2.32 -2.29 1.25
CA HIS A 162 3.44 -1.40 1.51
C HIS A 162 4.72 -2.18 1.81
N ALA A 163 4.65 -3.23 2.62
CA ALA A 163 5.79 -4.09 2.94
C ALA A 163 6.34 -4.77 1.68
N TRP A 164 5.48 -5.34 0.83
CA TRP A 164 5.89 -5.93 -0.46
C TRP A 164 6.49 -4.89 -1.41
N SER A 165 5.86 -3.72 -1.55
CA SER A 165 6.37 -2.63 -2.39
C SER A 165 7.72 -2.12 -1.89
N TYR A 166 7.87 -1.98 -0.58
CA TYR A 166 9.12 -1.59 0.05
C TYR A 166 10.21 -2.65 -0.17
N ARG A 167 9.89 -3.94 -0.01
CA ARG A 167 10.81 -5.05 -0.30
C ARG A 167 11.33 -4.99 -1.73
N GLN A 168 10.45 -4.83 -2.71
CA GLN A 168 10.85 -4.71 -4.12
C GLN A 168 11.79 -3.53 -4.36
N TRP A 169 11.52 -2.40 -3.72
CA TRP A 169 12.40 -1.25 -3.79
C TRP A 169 13.77 -1.54 -3.17
N VAL A 170 13.83 -2.10 -1.95
CA VAL A 170 15.10 -2.45 -1.26
C VAL A 170 15.92 -3.42 -2.12
N VAL A 171 15.31 -4.53 -2.53
CA VAL A 171 15.93 -5.57 -3.36
C VAL A 171 16.52 -4.96 -4.64
N LYS A 172 15.75 -4.12 -5.33
CA LYS A 172 16.20 -3.48 -6.56
C LYS A 172 17.29 -2.42 -6.34
N ARG A 173 17.15 -1.57 -5.31
CA ARG A 173 18.06 -0.45 -5.04
C ARG A 173 19.45 -0.92 -4.58
N PHE A 174 19.51 -2.04 -3.87
CA PHE A 174 20.72 -2.59 -3.28
C PHE A 174 21.17 -3.90 -3.94
N SER A 175 20.50 -4.34 -5.02
CA SER A 175 20.79 -5.58 -5.75
C SER A 175 20.77 -6.84 -4.87
N LEU A 176 19.85 -6.90 -3.91
CA LEU A 176 19.71 -8.01 -2.95
C LEU A 176 18.81 -9.12 -3.51
N TRP A 177 19.22 -9.70 -4.65
CA TRP A 177 18.43 -10.75 -5.33
C TRP A 177 18.60 -12.13 -4.68
N ASP A 178 19.75 -12.36 -4.05
CA ASP A 178 20.08 -13.64 -3.41
C ASP A 178 19.10 -13.94 -2.26
N GLY A 179 18.56 -15.16 -2.24
CA GLY A 179 17.61 -15.60 -1.23
C GLY A 179 16.15 -15.19 -1.45
N GLU A 180 15.85 -14.28 -2.40
CA GLU A 180 14.46 -13.82 -2.61
C GLU A 180 13.53 -14.92 -3.10
N LEU A 181 14.00 -15.84 -3.95
CA LEU A 181 13.19 -16.99 -4.36
C LEU A 181 12.93 -17.97 -3.20
N ALA A 182 13.90 -18.15 -2.30
CA ALA A 182 13.71 -18.97 -1.10
C ALA A 182 12.69 -18.32 -0.15
N PHE A 183 12.73 -16.99 0.00
CA PHE A 183 11.72 -16.25 0.76
C PHE A 183 10.32 -16.39 0.14
N VAL A 184 10.20 -16.31 -1.19
CA VAL A 184 8.94 -16.58 -1.89
C VAL A 184 8.44 -18.00 -1.61
N ASP A 185 9.32 -19.00 -1.69
CA ASP A 185 8.97 -20.39 -1.45
C ASP A 185 8.46 -20.58 0.00
N GLU A 186 9.06 -19.92 0.99
CA GLU A 186 8.57 -19.89 2.37
C GLU A 186 7.16 -19.27 2.46
N MET A 187 6.94 -18.12 1.83
CA MET A 187 5.62 -17.46 1.84
C MET A 187 4.54 -18.32 1.16
N LEU A 188 4.88 -19.03 0.08
CA LEU A 188 3.96 -19.94 -0.61
C LEU A 188 3.73 -21.27 0.15
N LEU A 189 4.69 -21.69 0.98
CA LEU A 189 4.48 -22.81 1.91
C LEU A 189 3.47 -22.44 3.00
N LEU A 190 3.49 -21.20 3.50
CA LEU A 190 2.53 -20.69 4.48
C LEU A 190 1.13 -20.46 3.88
N ASP A 191 1.04 -19.78 2.73
CA ASP A 191 -0.20 -19.60 1.98
C ASP A 191 0.06 -19.68 0.47
N MET A 192 -0.24 -20.84 -0.12
CA MET A 192 -0.07 -21.04 -1.57
C MET A 192 -1.00 -20.15 -2.43
N ARG A 193 -2.03 -19.53 -1.83
CA ARG A 193 -2.93 -18.56 -2.46
C ARG A 193 -2.45 -17.12 -2.27
N ASN A 194 -1.26 -16.90 -1.70
CA ASN A 194 -0.70 -15.57 -1.54
C ASN A 194 -0.28 -14.98 -2.89
N ASN A 195 -1.17 -14.21 -3.49
CA ASN A 195 -0.91 -13.56 -4.77
C ASN A 195 0.26 -12.56 -4.72
N SER A 196 0.54 -11.95 -3.56
CA SER A 196 1.68 -11.05 -3.41
C SER A 196 3.01 -11.80 -3.53
N ALA A 197 3.09 -13.03 -3.00
CA ALA A 197 4.26 -13.89 -3.16
C ALA A 197 4.45 -14.33 -4.62
N TRP A 198 3.37 -14.72 -5.32
CA TRP A 198 3.43 -15.01 -6.77
C TRP A 198 3.87 -13.81 -7.59
N ASN A 199 3.36 -12.62 -7.27
CA ASN A 199 3.79 -11.36 -7.89
C ASN A 199 5.26 -11.05 -7.61
N HIS A 200 5.72 -11.28 -6.37
CA HIS A 200 7.12 -11.08 -6.01
C HIS A 200 8.05 -12.07 -6.72
N ARG A 201 7.62 -13.33 -6.89
CA ARG A 201 8.32 -14.32 -7.71
C ARG A 201 8.51 -13.83 -9.14
N TRP A 202 7.43 -13.33 -9.75
CA TRP A 202 7.46 -12.74 -11.08
C TRP A 202 8.46 -11.57 -11.13
N PHE A 203 8.36 -10.64 -10.17
CA PHE A 203 9.25 -9.50 -10.06
C PHE A 203 10.73 -9.90 -9.99
N VAL A 204 11.09 -10.87 -9.14
CA VAL A 204 12.48 -11.33 -8.97
C VAL A 204 13.01 -11.88 -10.28
N ILE A 205 12.31 -12.84 -10.90
CA ILE A 205 12.77 -13.48 -12.15
C ILE A 205 12.94 -12.45 -13.28
N HIS A 206 12.01 -11.51 -13.43
CA HIS A 206 12.06 -10.51 -14.51
C HIS A 206 12.99 -9.32 -14.25
N ASN A 207 13.50 -9.15 -13.02
CA ASN A 207 14.52 -8.12 -12.74
C ASN A 207 15.93 -8.71 -12.61
N MET A 208 16.06 -10.02 -12.33
CA MET A 208 17.35 -10.72 -12.39
C MET A 208 17.81 -11.00 -13.83
N HIS A 209 16.88 -10.99 -14.79
CA HIS A 209 17.16 -11.27 -16.20
C HIS A 209 16.60 -10.16 -17.09
N ALA A 210 17.44 -9.61 -17.98
CA ALA A 210 16.95 -8.68 -19.02
C ALA A 210 15.99 -9.37 -20.00
N VAL A 211 16.22 -10.65 -20.26
CA VAL A 211 15.33 -11.58 -20.98
C VAL A 211 15.36 -12.89 -20.21
N VAL A 212 14.19 -13.40 -19.79
CA VAL A 212 14.09 -14.64 -19.02
C VAL A 212 14.58 -15.83 -19.88
N PRO A 213 15.64 -16.55 -19.46
CA PRO A 213 16.14 -17.72 -20.17
C PRO A 213 15.09 -18.82 -20.33
N ALA A 214 15.19 -19.61 -21.41
CA ALA A 214 14.21 -20.67 -21.71
C ALA A 214 14.17 -21.77 -20.63
N ASP A 215 15.32 -22.12 -20.04
CA ASP A 215 15.39 -23.09 -18.94
C ASP A 215 14.76 -22.55 -17.65
N VAL A 216 14.96 -21.27 -17.34
CA VAL A 216 14.30 -20.59 -16.21
C VAL A 216 12.79 -20.59 -16.42
N ARG A 217 12.33 -20.15 -17.60
CA ARG A 217 10.92 -20.16 -17.98
C ARG A 217 10.30 -21.55 -17.86
N ALA A 218 10.96 -22.58 -18.36
CA ALA A 218 10.49 -23.95 -18.26
C ALA A 218 10.35 -24.40 -16.79
N ARG A 219 11.31 -24.07 -15.93
CA ARG A 219 11.21 -24.34 -14.48
C ARG A 219 10.03 -23.61 -13.84
N GLU A 220 9.84 -22.33 -14.12
CA GLU A 220 8.75 -21.53 -13.55
C GLU A 220 7.36 -22.01 -13.98
N VAL A 221 7.23 -22.46 -15.23
CA VAL A 221 6.03 -23.17 -15.72
C VAL A 221 5.76 -24.45 -14.91
N GLN A 222 6.80 -25.25 -14.62
CA GLN A 222 6.64 -26.45 -13.79
C GLN A 222 6.28 -26.14 -12.34
N VAL A 223 6.84 -25.07 -11.76
CA VAL A 223 6.48 -24.59 -10.42
C VAL A 223 4.99 -24.23 -10.36
N ALA A 224 4.49 -23.49 -11.35
CA ALA A 224 3.07 -23.13 -11.44
C ALA A 224 2.19 -24.38 -11.60
N ALA A 225 2.56 -25.30 -12.50
CA ALA A 225 1.84 -26.55 -12.75
C ALA A 225 1.76 -27.43 -11.49
N ALA A 226 2.84 -27.52 -10.71
CA ALA A 226 2.86 -28.27 -9.46
C ALA A 226 1.86 -27.68 -8.42
N HIS A 227 1.78 -26.35 -8.32
CA HIS A 227 0.82 -25.69 -7.43
C HIS A 227 -0.62 -25.83 -7.91
N ILE A 228 -0.85 -25.75 -9.22
CA ILE A 228 -2.16 -25.98 -9.85
C ILE A 228 -2.68 -27.38 -9.52
N ARG A 229 -1.86 -28.43 -9.68
CA ARG A 229 -2.28 -29.81 -9.36
C ARG A 229 -2.65 -29.97 -7.89
N ARG A 230 -1.93 -29.30 -6.98
CA ARG A 230 -2.23 -29.35 -5.53
C ARG A 230 -3.49 -28.58 -5.15
N ALA A 231 -3.81 -27.49 -5.86
CA ALA A 231 -4.97 -26.67 -5.59
C ALA A 231 -5.58 -26.12 -6.90
N PRO A 232 -6.37 -26.92 -7.64
CA PRO A 232 -6.87 -26.53 -8.97
C PRO A 232 -7.75 -25.27 -8.97
N HIS A 233 -8.38 -24.96 -7.84
CA HIS A 233 -9.22 -23.77 -7.67
C HIS A 233 -8.45 -22.56 -7.11
N ASN A 234 -7.12 -22.60 -7.06
CA ASN A 234 -6.29 -21.44 -6.71
C ASN A 234 -5.95 -20.63 -7.96
N GLU A 235 -6.49 -19.42 -8.08
CA GLU A 235 -6.32 -18.57 -9.26
C GLU A 235 -4.86 -18.11 -9.48
N SER A 236 -4.11 -17.83 -8.42
CA SER A 236 -2.78 -17.22 -8.52
C SER A 236 -1.78 -17.98 -9.40
N PRO A 237 -1.55 -19.30 -9.22
CA PRO A 237 -0.64 -20.05 -10.08
C PRO A 237 -1.14 -20.18 -11.53
N TRP A 238 -2.45 -20.16 -11.78
CA TRP A 238 -2.99 -20.10 -13.15
C TRP A 238 -2.66 -18.78 -13.84
N ASN A 239 -2.83 -17.66 -13.12
CA ASN A 239 -2.48 -16.34 -13.64
C ASN A 239 -0.98 -16.21 -13.88
N TYR A 240 -0.15 -16.74 -12.97
CA TYR A 240 1.30 -16.80 -13.11
C TYR A 240 1.73 -17.63 -14.35
N LEU A 241 1.18 -18.84 -14.50
CA LEU A 241 1.40 -19.71 -15.66
C LEU A 241 1.03 -19.01 -16.98
N ARG A 242 -0.16 -18.39 -17.02
CA ARG A 242 -0.64 -17.65 -18.21
C ARG A 242 0.26 -16.46 -18.56
N GLY A 243 0.93 -15.86 -17.58
CA GLY A 243 1.95 -14.84 -17.82
C GLY A 243 3.06 -15.37 -18.73
N TYR A 244 3.65 -16.53 -18.39
CA TYR A 244 4.71 -17.14 -19.19
C TYR A 244 4.26 -17.68 -20.55
N LEU A 245 3.00 -18.12 -20.68
CA LEU A 245 2.44 -18.55 -21.97
C LEU A 245 2.21 -17.40 -22.96
N ARG A 246 2.05 -16.17 -22.45
CA ARG A 246 1.84 -14.96 -23.27
C ARG A 246 3.13 -14.22 -23.57
N GLU A 247 4.14 -14.42 -22.76
CA GLU A 247 5.43 -13.76 -22.90
C GLU A 247 6.30 -14.50 -23.92
N GLY A 248 6.93 -13.78 -24.85
CA GLY A 248 7.88 -14.35 -25.81
C GLY A 248 7.23 -15.12 -26.98
N PRO A 249 8.05 -15.72 -27.86
CA PRO A 249 7.55 -16.49 -28.99
C PRO A 249 6.75 -17.72 -28.51
N SER A 250 5.65 -18.06 -29.20
CA SER A 250 4.81 -19.22 -28.86
C SER A 250 5.56 -20.56 -28.80
N SER A 251 6.75 -20.65 -29.41
CA SER A 251 7.62 -21.83 -29.37
C SER A 251 8.48 -21.95 -28.10
N ALA A 252 8.46 -20.95 -27.21
CA ALA A 252 9.34 -20.91 -26.04
C ALA A 252 8.88 -21.82 -24.88
N VAL A 253 7.65 -22.32 -24.93
CA VAL A 253 7.09 -23.23 -23.92
C VAL A 253 6.39 -24.38 -24.62
N ASP A 254 6.71 -25.61 -24.23
CA ASP A 254 5.94 -26.78 -24.64
C ASP A 254 4.56 -26.73 -23.95
N VAL A 255 3.54 -26.43 -24.74
CA VAL A 255 2.15 -26.29 -24.26
C VAL A 255 1.45 -27.62 -24.10
N GLU A 256 1.96 -28.72 -24.68
CA GLU A 256 1.27 -30.01 -24.70
C GLU A 256 1.06 -30.59 -23.29
N PRO A 257 2.07 -30.60 -22.38
CA PRO A 257 1.87 -31.06 -21.00
C PRO A 257 0.93 -30.15 -20.19
N ILE A 258 0.86 -28.87 -20.56
CA ILE A 258 0.04 -27.87 -19.87
C ILE A 258 -1.42 -28.02 -20.29
N GLU A 259 -1.67 -28.20 -21.59
CA GLU A 259 -3.00 -28.49 -22.14
C GLU A 259 -3.55 -29.77 -21.51
N ARG A 260 -2.76 -30.87 -21.49
CA ARG A 260 -3.17 -32.13 -20.85
C ARG A 260 -3.56 -31.96 -19.38
N MET A 261 -2.74 -31.26 -18.60
CA MET A 261 -3.05 -30.99 -17.19
C MET A 261 -4.36 -30.20 -17.05
N ALA A 262 -4.60 -29.22 -17.90
CA ALA A 262 -5.84 -28.45 -17.87
C ALA A 262 -7.06 -29.27 -18.32
N GLU A 263 -6.91 -30.17 -19.31
CA GLU A 263 -7.94 -31.12 -19.74
C GLU A 263 -8.31 -32.09 -18.60
N GLU A 264 -7.32 -32.67 -17.92
CA GLU A 264 -7.51 -33.55 -16.76
C GLU A 264 -8.30 -32.84 -15.64
N ILE A 265 -7.85 -31.65 -15.25
CA ILE A 265 -8.51 -30.85 -14.20
C ILE A 265 -9.93 -30.44 -14.61
N TYR A 266 -10.13 -30.05 -15.88
CA TYR A 266 -11.45 -29.67 -16.37
C TYR A 266 -12.41 -30.86 -16.44
N ALA A 267 -11.90 -32.06 -16.76
CA ALA A 267 -12.71 -33.28 -16.74
C ALA A 267 -13.14 -33.67 -15.31
N GLU A 268 -12.27 -33.47 -14.31
CA GLU A 268 -12.59 -33.69 -12.89
C GLU A 268 -13.51 -32.61 -12.31
N HIS A 269 -13.40 -31.38 -12.81
CA HIS A 269 -14.17 -30.22 -12.35
C HIS A 269 -14.88 -29.46 -13.50
N PRO A 270 -15.80 -30.11 -14.23
CA PRO A 270 -16.42 -29.50 -15.41
C PRO A 270 -17.15 -28.22 -15.06
N ALA A 271 -16.77 -27.12 -15.73
CA ALA A 271 -17.34 -25.78 -15.57
C ALA A 271 -17.28 -25.18 -14.14
N THR A 272 -16.63 -25.85 -13.18
CA THR A 272 -16.42 -25.37 -11.81
C THR A 272 -15.00 -24.88 -11.60
N CYS A 273 -14.00 -25.54 -12.20
CA CYS A 273 -12.66 -24.98 -12.34
C CYS A 273 -12.60 -24.02 -13.54
N ILE A 274 -13.05 -22.78 -13.33
CA ILE A 274 -13.09 -21.73 -14.36
C ILE A 274 -11.70 -21.45 -14.95
N PHE A 275 -10.63 -21.63 -14.17
CA PHE A 275 -9.27 -21.33 -14.58
C PHE A 275 -8.73 -22.33 -15.61
N ALA A 276 -8.96 -23.62 -15.39
CA ALA A 276 -8.63 -24.66 -16.37
C ALA A 276 -9.42 -24.46 -17.67
N ALA A 277 -10.73 -24.23 -17.55
CA ALA A 277 -11.63 -23.97 -18.67
C ALA A 277 -11.14 -22.76 -19.52
N ASN A 278 -10.82 -21.64 -18.87
CA ASN A 278 -10.37 -20.43 -19.54
C ASN A 278 -8.99 -20.62 -20.21
N LEU A 279 -8.08 -21.39 -19.60
CA LEU A 279 -6.80 -21.74 -20.24
C LEU A 279 -7.02 -22.58 -21.50
N LEU A 280 -7.88 -23.60 -21.44
CA LEU A 280 -8.19 -24.45 -22.59
C LEU A 280 -8.80 -23.64 -23.74
N VAL A 281 -9.73 -22.72 -23.44
CA VAL A 281 -10.27 -21.79 -24.45
C VAL A 281 -9.14 -20.99 -25.10
N ASP A 282 -8.23 -20.41 -24.31
CA ASP A 282 -7.12 -19.62 -24.86
C ASP A 282 -6.21 -20.49 -25.77
N LEU A 283 -5.84 -21.70 -25.35
CA LEU A 283 -4.98 -22.61 -26.12
C LEU A 283 -5.66 -23.11 -27.40
N HIS A 284 -6.94 -23.47 -27.33
CA HIS A 284 -7.71 -23.93 -28.48
C HIS A 284 -7.88 -22.83 -29.54
N LEU A 285 -8.13 -21.59 -29.12
CA LEU A 285 -8.22 -20.45 -30.05
C LEU A 285 -6.87 -20.12 -30.68
N GLN A 286 -5.77 -20.25 -29.94
CA GLN A 286 -4.42 -20.09 -30.49
C GLN A 286 -4.07 -21.15 -31.54
N ALA A 287 -4.51 -22.40 -31.36
CA ALA A 287 -4.30 -23.46 -32.34
C ALA A 287 -5.05 -23.22 -33.66
N ASN A 288 -6.13 -22.43 -33.65
CA ASN A 288 -6.86 -21.94 -34.82
C ASN A 288 -7.28 -23.02 -35.84
N THR A 289 -7.62 -24.22 -35.36
CA THR A 289 -8.22 -25.28 -36.18
C THR A 289 -9.72 -25.37 -35.92
N ARG A 290 -10.49 -25.83 -36.91
CA ARG A 290 -11.95 -25.95 -36.78
C ARG A 290 -12.38 -26.79 -35.57
N ASP A 291 -11.69 -27.90 -35.32
CA ASP A 291 -11.97 -28.77 -34.16
C ASP A 291 -11.72 -28.04 -32.83
N ARG A 292 -10.56 -27.39 -32.69
CA ARG A 292 -10.20 -26.65 -31.47
C ARG A 292 -11.15 -25.46 -31.24
N ILE A 293 -11.53 -24.73 -32.29
CA ILE A 293 -12.51 -23.63 -32.20
C ILE A 293 -13.87 -24.16 -31.70
N ASN A 294 -14.32 -25.32 -32.18
CA ASN A 294 -15.56 -25.94 -31.69
C ASN A 294 -15.47 -26.29 -30.19
N LYS A 295 -14.37 -26.91 -29.75
CA LYS A 295 -14.12 -27.19 -28.32
C LYS A 295 -14.13 -25.93 -27.47
N ALA A 296 -13.48 -24.86 -27.94
CA ALA A 296 -13.49 -23.57 -27.25
C ALA A 296 -14.91 -23.01 -27.10
N ASN A 297 -15.75 -23.11 -28.14
CA ASN A 297 -17.15 -22.70 -28.09
C ASN A 297 -17.97 -23.52 -27.09
N GLU A 298 -17.77 -24.83 -27.02
CA GLU A 298 -18.45 -25.71 -26.05
C GLU A 298 -18.11 -25.31 -24.61
N ILE A 299 -16.83 -25.12 -24.31
CA ILE A 299 -16.37 -24.70 -22.98
C ILE A 299 -16.95 -23.32 -22.62
N LEU A 300 -16.91 -22.36 -23.55
CA LEU A 300 -17.45 -21.02 -23.31
C LEU A 300 -18.97 -21.03 -23.07
N GLN A 301 -19.73 -21.86 -23.78
CA GLN A 301 -21.16 -22.05 -23.53
C GLN A 301 -21.43 -22.65 -22.14
N ALA A 302 -20.61 -23.61 -21.71
CA ALA A 302 -20.69 -24.17 -20.36
C ALA A 302 -20.37 -23.11 -19.30
N LEU A 303 -19.31 -22.31 -19.48
CA LEU A 303 -18.93 -21.23 -18.56
C LEU A 303 -20.01 -20.14 -18.46
N ALA A 304 -20.65 -19.76 -19.57
CA ALA A 304 -21.73 -18.78 -19.55
C ALA A 304 -22.93 -19.20 -18.68
N LYS A 305 -23.14 -20.51 -18.50
CA LYS A 305 -24.18 -21.06 -17.63
C LYS A 305 -23.70 -21.26 -16.19
N ALA A 306 -22.47 -21.72 -15.99
CA ALA A 306 -21.95 -22.11 -14.68
C ALA A 306 -21.36 -20.94 -13.87
N ASP A 307 -20.59 -20.04 -14.49
CA ASP A 307 -19.99 -18.87 -13.84
C ASP A 307 -20.88 -17.64 -14.05
N THR A 308 -22.01 -17.63 -13.34
CA THR A 308 -23.06 -16.61 -13.48
C THR A 308 -22.54 -15.19 -13.24
N VAL A 309 -21.56 -15.01 -12.36
CA VAL A 309 -20.91 -13.71 -12.08
C VAL A 309 -20.23 -13.15 -13.33
N ARG A 310 -19.65 -14.01 -14.18
CA ARG A 310 -18.97 -13.61 -15.43
C ARG A 310 -19.72 -14.05 -16.69
N ALA A 311 -21.00 -14.40 -16.60
CA ALA A 311 -21.78 -14.88 -17.75
C ALA A 311 -21.77 -13.91 -18.94
N ALA A 312 -21.84 -12.60 -18.67
CA ALA A 312 -21.73 -11.56 -19.70
C ALA A 312 -20.35 -11.57 -20.40
N TYR A 313 -19.27 -11.80 -19.65
CA TYR A 313 -17.92 -11.91 -20.20
C TYR A 313 -17.77 -13.16 -21.08
N TRP A 314 -18.29 -14.32 -20.65
CA TRP A 314 -18.26 -15.54 -21.45
C TRP A 314 -19.10 -15.43 -22.72
N THR A 315 -20.27 -14.79 -22.63
CA THR A 315 -21.12 -14.47 -23.80
C THR A 315 -20.40 -13.53 -24.78
N TYR A 316 -19.70 -12.52 -24.26
CA TYR A 316 -18.86 -11.65 -25.09
C TYR A 316 -17.74 -12.42 -25.80
N ARG A 317 -17.03 -13.32 -25.09
CA ARG A 317 -16.00 -14.18 -25.69
C ARG A 317 -16.57 -15.09 -26.78
N LEU A 318 -17.75 -15.70 -26.58
CA LEU A 318 -18.44 -16.48 -27.61
C LEU A 318 -18.69 -15.67 -28.88
N ALA A 319 -19.18 -14.44 -28.72
CA ALA A 319 -19.44 -13.55 -29.85
C ALA A 319 -18.16 -13.17 -30.61
N GLN A 320 -17.00 -13.12 -29.95
CA GLN A 320 -15.72 -12.89 -30.63
C GLN A 320 -15.30 -14.07 -31.50
N VAL A 321 -15.50 -15.31 -31.02
CA VAL A 321 -15.16 -16.52 -31.79
C VAL A 321 -16.06 -16.69 -33.01
N ALA A 322 -17.32 -16.27 -32.93
CA ALA A 322 -18.30 -16.35 -34.02
C ALA A 322 -18.09 -15.31 -35.14
N LYS A 323 -17.30 -14.26 -34.91
CA LYS A 323 -17.00 -13.27 -35.95
C LYS A 323 -15.99 -13.89 -36.92
N PRO A 324 -16.28 -13.97 -38.24
CA PRO A 324 -15.26 -14.31 -39.21
C PRO A 324 -14.14 -13.27 -39.09
N ALA A 325 -12.88 -13.74 -39.09
CA ALA A 325 -11.73 -12.85 -39.14
C ALA A 325 -11.94 -11.90 -40.34
N THR A 326 -12.15 -10.61 -40.07
CA THR A 326 -12.16 -9.60 -41.12
C THR A 326 -10.79 -9.63 -41.78
N ALA A 327 -10.79 -10.04 -43.06
CA ALA A 327 -9.62 -10.18 -43.91
C ALA A 327 -8.82 -8.89 -44.05
#